data_AF-B5JJB8-F1
#
_entry.id   AF-B5JJB8-F1
#
_cell.length_a   1.000
_cell.length_b   1.000
_cell.length_c   1.000
_cell.angle_alpha   90.00
_cell.angle_beta   90.00
_cell.angle_gamma   90.00
#
_symmetry.space_group_name_H-M   'P 1'
#
loop_
_entity.id
_entity.type
_entity.pdbx_description
1 polymer ?
#
loop_
_entity_poly.entity_id
_entity_poly.type
_entity_poly.pdbx_seq_one_letter_code
_entity_poly.pdbx_strand_id
1 'polypeptide(L)'
;MRQIEIRLDPALVESLLETINPILEKLESELASPAEFPDEDEILEDFWKSDLLNSQREEMAVIASLFDEDFMQSGRAMIEPQDMDKVIRACSAIRLKLRDTMLGPLSDKQLEEGDLEGLEWTDELQIGYAAYALFASLQELIVSQMSGPGTEEKDPDGLDWGPEDEDLEDER
;
A
#
# COMPACT_ATOMS: atom_id res chain seq x y z
N MET A 1 -3.88 4.87 -17.32
CA MET A 1 -2.63 4.85 -16.52
C MET A 1 -1.58 4.07 -17.30
N ARG A 2 -0.28 4.29 -17.05
CA ARG A 2 0.81 3.56 -17.73
C ARG A 2 1.28 2.41 -16.85
N GLN A 3 1.76 1.32 -17.46
CA GLN A 3 2.42 0.23 -16.73
C GLN A 3 3.59 0.75 -15.89
N ILE A 4 3.86 0.12 -14.76
CA ILE A 4 4.97 0.45 -13.86
C ILE A 4 5.99 -0.68 -13.91
N GLU A 5 7.22 -0.36 -14.30
CA GLU A 5 8.34 -1.28 -14.20
C GLU A 5 9.07 -1.02 -12.88
N ILE A 6 9.22 -2.05 -12.04
CA ILE A 6 10.07 -2.02 -10.86
C ILE A 6 11.35 -2.81 -11.11
N ARG A 7 12.45 -2.32 -10.51
CA ARG A 7 13.76 -2.99 -10.56
C ARG A 7 14.30 -3.16 -9.16
N LEU A 8 14.53 -4.41 -8.77
CA LEU A 8 15.03 -4.79 -7.46
C LEU A 8 16.12 -5.85 -7.62
N ASP A 9 16.93 -6.04 -6.58
CA ASP A 9 17.88 -7.15 -6.53
C ASP A 9 17.12 -8.45 -6.20
N PRO A 10 17.11 -9.46 -7.09
CA PRO A 10 16.43 -10.72 -6.85
C PRO A 10 16.85 -11.40 -5.55
N ALA A 11 18.15 -11.39 -5.22
CA ALA A 11 18.66 -12.12 -4.07
C ALA A 11 18.17 -11.51 -2.75
N LEU A 12 18.03 -10.17 -2.71
CA LEU A 12 17.48 -9.48 -1.55
C LEU A 12 15.98 -9.73 -1.40
N VAL A 13 15.24 -9.71 -2.51
CA VAL A 13 13.79 -9.95 -2.49
C VAL A 13 13.48 -11.41 -2.16
N GLU A 14 14.20 -12.37 -2.73
CA GLU A 14 14.06 -13.80 -2.44
C GLU A 14 14.24 -14.07 -0.93
N SER A 15 15.36 -13.61 -0.34
CA SER A 15 15.62 -13.80 1.09
C SER A 15 14.54 -13.16 1.99
N LEU A 16 14.01 -12.01 1.56
CA LEU A 16 12.94 -11.32 2.28
C LEU A 16 11.62 -12.10 2.18
N LEU A 17 11.25 -12.54 0.97
CA LEU A 17 10.03 -13.33 0.72
C LEU A 17 10.08 -14.68 1.44
N GLU A 18 11.23 -15.37 1.45
CA GLU A 18 11.43 -16.61 2.22
C GLU A 18 11.15 -16.38 3.71
N THR A 19 11.63 -15.27 4.26
CA THR A 19 11.46 -14.96 5.68
C THR A 19 10.00 -14.64 6.03
N ILE A 20 9.30 -13.91 5.17
CA ILE A 20 7.89 -13.56 5.40
C ILE A 20 6.91 -14.59 4.83
N ASN A 21 7.38 -15.68 4.22
CA ASN A 21 6.52 -16.72 3.66
C ASN A 21 5.46 -17.23 4.64
N PRO A 22 5.76 -17.47 5.94
CA PRO A 22 4.73 -17.85 6.92
C PRO A 22 3.60 -16.82 7.08
N ILE A 23 3.86 -15.54 6.80
CA ILE A 23 2.86 -14.46 6.82
C ILE A 23 2.01 -14.51 5.56
N LEU A 24 2.65 -14.71 4.39
CA LEU A 24 1.96 -14.86 3.12
C LEU A 24 1.03 -16.08 3.14
N GLU A 25 1.49 -17.21 3.69
CA GLU A 25 0.67 -18.41 3.87
C GLU A 25 -0.55 -18.17 4.79
N LYS A 26 -0.41 -17.37 5.85
CA LYS A 26 -1.56 -17.00 6.69
C LYS A 26 -2.60 -16.19 5.92
N LEU A 27 -2.17 -15.29 5.04
CA LEU A 27 -3.06 -14.47 4.22
C LEU A 27 -3.85 -15.30 3.18
N GLU A 28 -3.47 -16.54 2.91
CA GLU A 28 -4.26 -17.45 2.08
C GLU A 28 -5.50 -18.02 2.81
N SER A 29 -5.47 -18.06 4.15
CA SER A 29 -6.55 -18.66 4.96
C SER A 29 -7.21 -17.72 5.95
N GLU A 30 -6.59 -16.57 6.23
CA GLU A 30 -7.02 -15.60 7.23
C GLU A 30 -7.09 -14.21 6.63
N LEU A 31 -8.07 -13.41 7.05
CA LEU A 31 -8.10 -11.99 6.72
C LEU A 31 -6.87 -11.28 7.31
N ALA A 32 -6.38 -10.28 6.60
CA ALA A 32 -5.24 -9.46 7.01
C ALA A 32 -5.48 -8.71 8.31
N SER A 33 -6.74 -8.35 8.58
CA SER A 33 -7.20 -7.76 9.83
C SER A 33 -8.44 -8.52 10.30
N PRO A 34 -8.65 -8.69 11.61
CA PRO A 34 -9.96 -9.07 12.13
C PRO A 34 -10.96 -8.00 11.68
N ALA A 35 -11.91 -8.41 10.83
CA ALA A 35 -12.96 -7.55 10.32
C ALA A 35 -14.24 -7.92 11.10
N GLU A 36 -14.72 -6.99 11.94
CA GLU A 36 -15.96 -7.15 12.69
C GLU A 36 -17.15 -6.83 11.78
N PHE A 37 -18.12 -7.74 11.71
CA PHE A 37 -19.36 -7.50 10.99
C PHE A 37 -20.32 -6.71 11.90
N PRO A 38 -20.92 -5.59 11.42
CA PRO A 38 -21.64 -4.67 12.28
C PRO A 38 -23.02 -5.16 12.75
N ASP A 39 -23.55 -6.23 12.15
CA ASP A 39 -24.89 -6.77 12.42
C ASP A 39 -24.82 -8.19 13.01
N GLU A 40 -25.87 -8.61 13.72
CA GLU A 40 -26.00 -9.99 14.27
C GLU A 40 -26.54 -10.99 13.22
N ASP A 41 -26.23 -10.80 11.94
CA ASP A 41 -26.62 -11.73 10.86
C ASP A 41 -25.45 -12.66 10.50
N GLU A 42 -25.42 -13.82 11.16
CA GLU A 42 -24.36 -14.83 10.98
C GLU A 42 -24.22 -15.30 9.51
N ILE A 43 -25.33 -15.40 8.77
CA ILE A 43 -25.29 -15.87 7.37
C ILE A 43 -24.64 -14.82 6.48
N LEU A 44 -25.01 -13.55 6.70
CA LEU A 44 -24.44 -12.44 5.95
C LEU A 44 -22.97 -12.21 6.33
N GLU A 45 -22.62 -12.35 7.61
CA GLU A 45 -21.25 -12.29 8.10
C GLU A 45 -20.37 -13.35 7.43
N ASP A 46 -20.82 -14.62 7.39
CA ASP A 46 -20.08 -15.72 6.77
C ASP A 46 -19.88 -15.50 5.26
N PHE A 47 -20.92 -15.04 4.57
CA PHE A 47 -20.83 -14.71 3.14
C PHE A 47 -19.84 -13.58 2.89
N TRP A 48 -19.93 -12.50 3.67
CA TRP A 48 -19.08 -11.33 3.56
C TRP A 48 -17.60 -11.65 3.84
N LYS A 49 -17.31 -12.39 4.92
CA LYS A 49 -15.94 -12.85 5.22
C LYS A 49 -15.38 -13.74 4.12
N SER A 50 -16.21 -14.63 3.57
CA SER A 50 -15.80 -15.51 2.47
C SER A 50 -15.45 -14.72 1.21
N ASP A 51 -16.25 -13.70 0.86
CA ASP A 51 -16.01 -12.83 -0.29
C ASP A 51 -14.74 -11.99 -0.12
N LEU A 52 -14.55 -11.38 1.06
CA LEU A 52 -13.32 -10.67 1.43
C LEU A 52 -12.08 -11.55 1.31
N LEU A 53 -12.14 -12.78 1.84
CA LEU A 53 -11.02 -13.71 1.79
C LEU A 53 -10.71 -14.13 0.35
N ASN A 54 -11.73 -14.32 -0.48
CA ASN A 54 -11.52 -14.60 -1.89
C ASN A 54 -10.89 -13.41 -2.64
N SER A 55 -11.35 -12.18 -2.40
CA SER A 55 -10.71 -10.97 -2.96
C SER A 55 -9.24 -10.87 -2.52
N GLN A 56 -8.97 -11.09 -1.23
CA GLN A 56 -7.61 -11.06 -0.70
C GLN A 56 -6.71 -12.10 -1.38
N ARG A 57 -7.19 -13.33 -1.61
CA ARG A 57 -6.43 -14.37 -2.34
C ARG A 57 -6.12 -13.96 -3.78
N GLU A 58 -7.08 -13.36 -4.48
CA GLU A 58 -6.85 -12.84 -5.83
C GLU A 58 -5.78 -11.74 -5.83
N GLU A 59 -5.79 -10.87 -4.82
CA GLU A 59 -4.79 -9.82 -4.63
C GLU A 59 -3.41 -10.41 -4.31
N MET A 60 -3.34 -11.44 -3.46
CA MET A 60 -2.10 -12.16 -3.13
C MET A 60 -1.51 -12.89 -4.34
N ALA A 61 -2.34 -13.48 -5.21
CA ALA A 61 -1.89 -14.11 -6.44
C ALA A 61 -1.19 -13.12 -7.38
N VAL A 62 -1.65 -11.86 -7.43
CA VAL A 62 -0.99 -10.81 -8.21
C VAL A 62 0.38 -10.46 -7.63
N ILE A 63 0.53 -10.39 -6.30
CA ILE A 63 1.85 -10.19 -5.68
C ILE A 63 2.79 -11.35 -6.00
N ALA A 64 2.29 -12.59 -5.89
CA ALA A 64 3.09 -13.77 -6.22
C ALA A 64 3.58 -13.74 -7.68
N SER A 65 2.75 -13.27 -8.62
CA SER A 65 3.17 -13.15 -10.03
C SER A 65 4.14 -12.00 -10.30
N LEU A 66 4.25 -11.00 -9.42
CA LEU A 66 5.27 -9.95 -9.55
C LEU A 66 6.68 -10.47 -9.23
N PHE A 67 6.78 -11.49 -8.39
CA PHE A 67 8.05 -12.04 -7.92
C PHE A 67 8.27 -13.48 -8.40
N ASP A 68 7.86 -13.74 -9.64
CA ASP A 68 7.96 -15.05 -10.29
C ASP A 68 9.38 -15.37 -10.80
N GLU A 69 9.52 -16.47 -11.56
CA GLU A 69 10.80 -16.89 -12.12
C GLU A 69 11.45 -15.84 -13.04
N ASP A 70 10.64 -15.05 -13.76
CA ASP A 70 11.14 -14.01 -14.66
C ASP A 70 11.70 -12.83 -13.86
N PHE A 71 11.04 -12.45 -12.76
CA PHE A 71 11.60 -11.49 -11.80
C PHE A 71 12.91 -12.03 -11.21
N MET A 72 12.95 -13.30 -10.77
CA MET A 72 14.15 -13.87 -10.14
C MET A 72 15.36 -13.88 -11.08
N GLN A 73 15.16 -14.02 -12.38
CA GLN A 73 16.24 -13.98 -13.37
C GLN A 73 16.65 -12.56 -13.78
N SER A 74 15.69 -11.62 -13.81
CA SER A 74 15.88 -10.32 -14.47
C SER A 74 15.91 -9.13 -13.52
N GLY A 75 15.48 -9.31 -12.27
CA GLY A 75 15.23 -8.25 -11.28
C GLY A 75 14.12 -7.29 -11.67
N ARG A 76 13.31 -7.63 -12.68
CA ARG A 76 12.25 -6.76 -13.23
C ARG A 76 10.88 -7.35 -12.98
N ALA A 77 9.97 -6.53 -12.46
CA ALA A 77 8.54 -6.85 -12.44
C ALA A 77 7.75 -5.73 -13.11
N MET A 78 6.65 -6.10 -13.78
CA MET A 78 5.76 -5.17 -14.45
C MET A 78 4.39 -5.19 -13.77
N ILE A 79 3.89 -4.01 -13.42
CA ILE A 79 2.54 -3.84 -12.89
C ILE A 79 1.70 -3.21 -13.99
N GLU A 80 0.74 -3.99 -14.48
CA GLU A 80 -0.20 -3.53 -15.48
C GLU A 80 -1.27 -2.62 -14.87
N PRO A 81 -1.81 -1.65 -15.64
CA PRO A 81 -2.82 -0.72 -15.12
C PRO A 81 -4.04 -1.38 -14.47
N GLN A 82 -4.50 -2.53 -14.97
CA GLN A 82 -5.65 -3.24 -14.40
C GLN A 82 -5.38 -3.93 -13.06
N ASP A 83 -4.10 -4.13 -12.72
CA ASP A 83 -3.70 -4.86 -11.52
C ASP A 83 -3.24 -3.92 -10.40
N MET A 84 -3.07 -2.62 -10.68
CA MET A 84 -2.59 -1.64 -9.70
C MET A 84 -3.40 -1.62 -8.39
N ASP A 85 -4.73 -1.61 -8.48
CA ASP A 85 -5.60 -1.60 -7.29
C ASP A 85 -5.48 -2.91 -6.49
N LYS A 86 -5.22 -4.03 -7.17
CA LYS A 86 -5.00 -5.33 -6.51
C LYS A 86 -3.65 -5.34 -5.80
N VAL A 87 -2.60 -4.82 -6.45
CA VAL A 87 -1.27 -4.69 -5.84
C VAL A 87 -1.32 -3.78 -4.61
N ILE A 88 -2.01 -2.63 -4.69
CA ILE A 88 -2.18 -1.74 -3.54
C ILE A 88 -2.85 -2.48 -2.38
N ARG A 89 -3.97 -3.18 -2.63
CA ARG A 89 -4.70 -3.90 -1.59
C ARG A 89 -3.88 -5.04 -0.98
N ALA A 90 -3.20 -5.83 -1.81
CA ALA A 90 -2.30 -6.88 -1.32
C ALA A 90 -1.17 -6.33 -0.46
N CYS A 91 -0.53 -5.24 -0.87
CA CYS A 91 0.50 -4.58 -0.06
C CYS A 91 -0.05 -4.12 1.29
N SER A 92 -1.28 -3.61 1.36
CA SER A 92 -1.94 -3.25 2.61
C SER A 92 -2.16 -4.49 3.48
N ALA A 93 -2.67 -5.58 2.89
CA ALA A 93 -2.90 -6.83 3.60
C ALA A 93 -1.60 -7.39 4.23
N ILE A 94 -0.51 -7.41 3.46
CA ILE A 94 0.81 -7.84 3.94
C ILE A 94 1.32 -6.92 5.05
N ARG A 95 1.23 -5.59 4.88
CA ARG A 95 1.67 -4.62 5.90
C ARG A 95 0.88 -4.73 7.20
N LEU A 96 -0.44 -4.94 7.12
CA LEU A 96 -1.29 -5.16 8.30
C LEU A 96 -0.90 -6.44 9.03
N LYS A 97 -0.66 -7.53 8.30
CA LYS A 97 -0.26 -8.80 8.91
C LYS A 97 1.16 -8.75 9.49
N LEU A 98 2.10 -8.07 8.84
CA LEU A 98 3.43 -7.79 9.38
C LEU A 98 3.35 -6.94 10.65
N ARG A 99 2.48 -5.92 10.66
CA ARG A 99 2.22 -5.07 11.81
C ARG A 99 1.78 -5.88 13.03
N ASP A 100 0.82 -6.77 12.82
CA ASP A 100 0.23 -7.62 13.86
C ASP A 100 1.21 -8.69 14.38
N THR A 101 2.06 -9.25 13.50
CA THR A 101 2.85 -10.45 13.82
C THR A 101 4.32 -10.22 14.16
N MET A 102 5.00 -9.29 13.48
CA MET A 102 6.46 -9.09 13.60
C MET A 102 6.83 -7.72 14.17
N LEU A 103 6.00 -6.70 13.93
CA LEU A 103 6.34 -5.30 14.21
C LEU A 103 5.71 -4.75 15.48
N GLY A 104 5.16 -5.60 16.35
CA GLY A 104 4.57 -5.19 17.63
C GLY A 104 5.42 -4.22 18.48
N PRO A 105 6.76 -4.34 18.52
CA PRO A 105 7.62 -3.40 19.24
C PRO A 105 7.65 -1.96 18.70
N LEU A 106 7.26 -1.74 17.44
CA LEU A 106 7.22 -0.41 16.83
C LEU A 106 5.89 0.29 17.16
N SER A 107 5.90 1.60 17.37
CA SER A 107 4.66 2.38 17.40
C SER A 107 4.23 2.78 15.99
N ASP A 108 2.96 3.15 15.82
CA ASP A 108 2.45 3.63 14.52
C ASP A 108 3.22 4.86 14.06
N LYS A 109 3.53 5.78 14.98
CA LYS A 109 4.37 6.94 14.71
C LYS A 109 5.74 6.57 14.14
N GLN A 110 6.41 5.56 14.70
CA GLN A 110 7.72 5.11 14.20
C GLN A 110 7.62 4.48 12.81
N LEU A 111 6.53 3.76 12.53
CA LEU A 111 6.27 3.18 11.21
C LEU A 111 5.93 4.25 10.16
N GLU A 112 5.20 5.29 10.54
CA GLU A 112 4.78 6.39 9.66
C GLU A 112 5.92 7.37 9.37
N GLU A 113 6.70 7.75 10.39
CA GLU A 113 7.75 8.77 10.26
C GLU A 113 9.12 8.18 9.90
N GLY A 114 9.28 6.85 10.05
CA GLY A 114 10.58 6.19 9.88
C GLY A 114 11.60 6.56 10.96
N ASP A 115 11.16 7.16 12.07
CA ASP A 115 12.00 7.47 13.23
C ASP A 115 12.19 6.20 14.08
N LEU A 116 13.33 5.52 13.84
CA LEU A 116 13.66 4.24 14.45
C LEU A 116 14.76 4.38 15.51
N GLU A 117 14.99 5.60 16.02
CA GLU A 117 16.01 5.82 17.03
C GLU A 117 15.69 5.09 18.35
N GLY A 118 16.73 4.53 18.97
CA GLY A 118 16.61 3.86 20.27
C GLY A 118 15.98 2.48 20.24
N LEU A 119 15.70 1.91 19.07
CA LEU A 119 15.22 0.53 18.93
C LEU A 119 16.35 -0.50 19.09
N GLU A 120 16.07 -1.55 19.85
CA GLU A 120 16.88 -2.75 19.85
C GLU A 120 16.48 -3.64 18.66
N TRP A 121 17.39 -3.78 17.70
CA TRP A 121 17.14 -4.57 16.49
C TRP A 121 17.41 -6.05 16.74
N THR A 122 16.37 -6.86 16.54
CA THR A 122 16.51 -8.30 16.32
C THR A 122 16.50 -8.57 14.81
N ASP A 123 17.06 -9.71 14.38
CA ASP A 123 17.05 -10.11 12.97
C ASP A 123 15.61 -10.20 12.42
N GLU A 124 14.69 -10.72 13.24
CA GLU A 124 13.27 -10.82 12.91
C GLU A 124 12.61 -9.44 12.71
N LEU A 125 12.87 -8.50 13.63
CA LEU A 125 12.34 -7.14 13.53
C LEU A 125 12.92 -6.40 12.31
N GLN A 126 14.21 -6.61 12.02
CA GLN A 126 14.89 -6.00 10.88
C GLN A 126 14.28 -6.48 9.56
N ILE A 127 14.09 -7.79 9.39
CA ILE A 127 13.53 -8.35 8.15
C ILE A 127 12.04 -8.00 8.02
N GLY A 128 11.28 -8.08 9.12
CA GLY A 128 9.88 -7.66 9.14
C GLY A 128 9.71 -6.19 8.73
N TYR A 129 10.59 -5.31 9.22
CA TYR A 129 10.54 -3.89 8.87
C TYR A 129 10.97 -3.66 7.41
N ALA A 130 12.00 -4.36 6.92
CA ALA A 130 12.41 -4.29 5.53
C ALA A 130 11.27 -4.72 4.57
N ALA A 131 10.55 -5.81 4.91
CA ALA A 131 9.38 -6.25 4.16
C ALA A 131 8.27 -5.20 4.19
N TYR A 132 7.96 -4.67 5.36
CA TYR A 132 6.95 -3.63 5.52
C TYR A 132 7.28 -2.40 4.67
N ALA A 133 8.54 -1.94 4.70
CA ALA A 133 9.01 -0.79 3.93
C ALA A 133 8.98 -1.06 2.42
N LEU A 134 9.31 -2.27 1.97
CA LEU A 134 9.21 -2.68 0.56
C LEU A 134 7.77 -2.53 0.05
N PHE A 135 6.80 -3.12 0.73
CA PHE A 135 5.39 -3.05 0.32
C PHE A 135 4.81 -1.63 0.47
N ALA A 136 5.26 -0.86 1.47
CA ALA A 136 4.90 0.56 1.59
C ALA A 136 5.41 1.38 0.39
N SER A 137 6.68 1.18 0.03
CA SER A 137 7.31 1.85 -1.12
C SER A 137 6.63 1.49 -2.43
N LEU A 138 6.21 0.23 -2.59
CA LEU A 138 5.47 -0.21 -3.77
C LEU A 138 4.10 0.47 -3.88
N GLN A 139 3.37 0.60 -2.77
CA GLN A 139 2.10 1.33 -2.73
C GLN A 139 2.29 2.80 -3.06
N GLU A 140 3.27 3.46 -2.44
CA GLU A 140 3.57 4.88 -2.69
C GLU A 140 3.93 5.10 -4.17
N LEU A 141 4.73 4.23 -4.76
CA LEU A 141 5.06 4.27 -6.18
C LEU A 141 3.80 4.23 -7.04
N ILE A 142 2.88 3.29 -6.80
CA ILE A 142 1.65 3.16 -7.60
C ILE A 142 0.75 4.38 -7.40
N VAL A 143 0.53 4.81 -6.15
CA VAL A 143 -0.31 5.97 -5.83
C VAL A 143 0.25 7.24 -6.48
N SER A 144 1.57 7.44 -6.49
CA SER A 144 2.21 8.58 -7.16
C SER A 144 1.91 8.62 -8.67
N GLN A 145 1.79 7.46 -9.32
CA GLN A 145 1.45 7.37 -10.74
C GLN A 145 -0.05 7.58 -11.00
N MET A 146 -0.91 7.28 -10.02
CA MET A 146 -2.35 7.55 -10.08
C MET A 146 -2.66 9.04 -9.86
N SER A 147 -1.96 9.69 -8.95
CA SER A 147 -2.22 11.09 -8.59
C SER A 147 -1.82 12.09 -9.67
N GLY A 148 -0.92 11.73 -10.60
CA GLY A 148 -0.47 12.60 -11.69
C GLY A 148 0.16 13.92 -11.23
N PRO A 149 0.89 14.67 -12.10
CA PRO A 149 1.03 16.09 -11.86
C PRO A 149 -0.37 16.66 -11.89
N GLY A 150 -0.79 17.29 -10.79
CA GLY A 150 -2.11 17.88 -10.66
C GLY A 150 -2.47 18.60 -11.96
N THR A 151 -3.58 18.18 -12.56
CA THR A 151 -4.34 19.13 -13.36
C THR A 151 -4.58 20.29 -12.41
N GLU A 152 -3.81 21.36 -12.57
CA GLU A 152 -4.33 22.70 -12.31
C GLU A 152 -5.69 22.69 -13.01
N GLU A 153 -6.77 22.60 -12.21
CA GLU A 153 -8.07 23.02 -12.67
C GLU A 153 -7.85 24.43 -13.18
N LYS A 154 -7.71 24.57 -14.49
CA LYS A 154 -8.09 25.83 -15.12
C LYS A 154 -9.56 25.94 -14.79
N ASP A 155 -9.86 26.79 -13.80
CA ASP A 155 -11.20 27.28 -13.56
C ASP A 155 -11.85 27.54 -14.93
N PRO A 156 -12.92 26.79 -15.29
CA PRO A 156 -13.58 26.99 -16.57
C PRO A 156 -14.30 28.35 -16.64
N ASP A 157 -14.41 29.05 -15.51
CA ASP A 157 -14.96 30.39 -15.41
C ASP A 157 -13.84 31.37 -15.04
N GLY A 158 -13.26 32.00 -16.07
CA GLY A 158 -12.33 33.12 -15.93
C GLY A 158 -13.01 34.32 -15.26
N LEU A 159 -13.03 34.32 -13.93
CA LEU A 159 -13.28 35.51 -13.13
C LEU A 159 -11.94 36.09 -12.69
N ASP A 160 -11.44 36.95 -13.56
CA ASP A 160 -10.39 37.94 -13.29
C ASP A 160 -10.90 38.89 -12.19
N TRP A 161 -10.58 38.57 -10.93
CA TRP A 161 -10.68 39.54 -9.84
C TRP A 161 -9.50 40.52 -9.95
N GLY A 162 -9.57 41.39 -10.96
CA GLY A 162 -8.80 42.62 -10.98
C GLY A 162 -9.11 43.43 -9.72
N PRO A 163 -8.16 44.23 -9.21
CA PRO A 163 -8.33 44.95 -7.95
C PRO A 163 -9.53 45.91 -8.07
N GLU A 164 -10.50 45.74 -7.17
CA GLU A 164 -11.64 46.65 -7.04
C GLU A 164 -11.13 48.05 -6.71
N ASP A 165 -11.45 49.01 -7.59
CA ASP A 165 -11.21 50.43 -7.37
C ASP A 165 -11.97 50.89 -6.10
N GLU A 166 -11.21 51.20 -5.04
CA GLU A 166 -11.70 51.94 -3.88
C GLU A 166 -11.95 53.41 -4.27
N ASP A 167 -13.12 53.70 -4.83
CA ASP A 167 -13.66 55.07 -4.82
C ASP A 167 -14.29 55.33 -3.44
N LEU A 168 -13.44 55.68 -2.47
CA LEU A 168 -13.86 56.33 -1.24
C LEU A 168 -14.31 57.77 -1.57
N GLU A 169 -15.62 57.97 -1.54
CA GLU A 169 -16.25 59.29 -1.43
C GLU A 169 -15.68 60.01 -0.20
N ASP A 170 -14.84 61.02 -0.43
CA ASP A 170 -14.38 61.93 0.61
C ASP A 170 -15.27 63.19 0.63
N GLU A 171 -15.78 63.47 1.82
CA GLU A 171 -16.72 64.50 2.22
C GLU A 171 -16.32 65.92 1.75
N ARG A 172 -17.30 66.70 1.26
CA ARG A 172 -17.45 68.15 1.55
C ARG A 172 -18.78 68.75 1.10
#